data_AF-A0A3D3H1M6-F1
#
_entry.id   AF-A0A3D3H1M6-F1
#
_cell.length_a   1.000
_cell.length_b   1.000
_cell.length_c   1.000
_cell.angle_alpha   90.00
_cell.angle_beta   90.00
_cell.angle_gamma   90.00
#
_symmetry.space_group_name_H-M   'P 1'
#
loop_
_entity.id
_entity.type
_entity.pdbx_description
1 polymer ?
#
loop_
_entity_poly.entity_id
_entity_poly.type
_entity_poly.pdbx_seq_one_letter_code
_entity_poly.pdbx_strand_id
1 'polypeptide(L)'
;MKRTLFPTLIGVFTSLLAIWSLHTFLVVDDCLDQGGSFDYTTAKCLLENGQVYDSNIATLVLVLYFVVGFSVSFIVSSVIRKFFKIKK
;
A
#
# COMPACT_ATOMS: atom_id res chain seq x y z
N MET A 1 27.04 -12.90 -2.89
CA MET A 1 25.66 -12.49 -3.27
C MET A 1 25.72 -11.60 -4.51
N LYS A 2 24.85 -11.82 -5.52
CA LYS A 2 24.79 -10.98 -6.73
C LYS A 2 24.40 -9.54 -6.35
N ARG A 3 25.24 -8.56 -6.68
CA ARG A 3 25.03 -7.12 -6.38
C ARG A 3 23.74 -6.53 -6.95
N THR A 4 23.08 -7.24 -7.86
CA THR A 4 21.81 -6.86 -8.48
C THR A 4 20.57 -7.26 -7.68
N LEU A 5 20.71 -8.10 -6.65
CA LEU A 5 19.59 -8.62 -5.86
C LEU A 5 19.14 -7.66 -4.74
N PHE A 6 20.07 -6.89 -4.18
CA PHE A 6 19.79 -5.89 -3.15
C PHE A 6 18.85 -4.76 -3.60
N PRO A 7 19.05 -4.12 -4.77
CA PRO A 7 18.16 -3.06 -5.24
C PRO A 7 16.72 -3.53 -5.42
N THR A 8 16.54 -4.73 -5.97
CA THR A 8 15.22 -5.33 -6.17
C THR A 8 14.56 -5.71 -4.86
N LEU A 9 15.31 -6.22 -3.89
CA LEU A 9 14.78 -6.54 -2.56
C LEU A 9 14.23 -5.28 -1.87
N ILE A 10 15.01 -4.19 -1.90
CA ILE A 10 14.60 -2.91 -1.34
C ILE A 10 13.38 -2.35 -2.10
N GLY A 11 13.34 -2.49 -3.42
CA GLY A 11 12.16 -2.13 -4.23
C GLY A 11 10.89 -2.88 -3.81
N VAL A 12 10.98 -4.18 -3.52
CA VAL A 12 9.84 -4.97 -3.04
C VAL A 12 9.42 -4.54 -1.64
N PHE A 13 10.35 -4.39 -0.69
CA PHE A 13 10.00 -3.94 0.67
C PHE A 13 9.36 -2.56 0.69
N THR A 14 9.87 -1.63 -0.10
CA THR A 14 9.29 -0.28 -0.21
C THR A 14 7.91 -0.31 -0.85
N SER A 15 7.67 -1.15 -1.86
CA SER A 15 6.32 -1.33 -2.43
C SER A 15 5.31 -1.91 -1.43
N LEU A 16 5.72 -2.87 -0.59
CA LEU A 16 4.87 -3.42 0.46
C LEU A 16 4.49 -2.36 1.50
N LEU A 17 5.44 -1.53 1.93
CA LEU A 17 5.17 -0.42 2.84
C LEU A 17 4.24 0.62 2.21
N ALA A 18 4.45 0.95 0.94
CA ALA A 18 3.57 1.87 0.22
C ALA A 18 2.14 1.33 0.13
N ILE A 19 1.95 0.07 -0.27
CA ILE A 19 0.63 -0.57 -0.34
C ILE A 19 -0.03 -0.59 1.03
N TRP A 20 0.70 -0.95 2.09
CA TRP A 20 0.16 -0.97 3.45
C TRP A 20 -0.35 0.41 3.89
N SER A 21 0.46 1.46 3.69
CA SER A 21 0.06 2.82 4.02
C SER A 21 -1.15 3.29 3.21
N LEU A 22 -1.21 2.92 1.93
CA LEU A 22 -2.32 3.27 1.04
C LEU A 22 -3.60 2.51 1.41
N HIS A 23 -3.47 1.26 1.86
CA HIS A 23 -4.59 0.47 2.37
C HIS A 23 -5.19 1.08 3.63
N THR A 24 -4.37 1.39 4.63
CA THR A 24 -4.84 2.04 5.84
C THR A 24 -5.52 3.37 5.53
N PHE A 25 -4.96 4.16 4.61
CA PHE A 25 -5.58 5.41 4.20
C PHE A 25 -6.96 5.20 3.54
N LEU A 26 -7.05 4.31 2.55
CA LEU A 26 -8.31 4.03 1.84
C LEU A 26 -9.40 3.49 2.75
N VAL A 27 -9.06 2.64 3.72
CA VAL A 27 -10.03 2.10 4.68
C VAL A 27 -10.56 3.18 5.61
N VAL A 28 -9.70 4.11 6.05
CA VAL A 28 -10.13 5.24 6.90
C VAL A 28 -10.98 6.22 6.10
N ASP A 29 -10.58 6.53 4.88
CA ASP A 29 -11.29 7.45 3.98
C ASP A 29 -12.70 6.92 3.64
N ASP A 30 -12.80 5.66 3.21
CA ASP A 30 -14.08 4.99 2.94
C ASP A 30 -14.97 4.95 4.18
N CYS A 31 -14.38 4.74 5.37
CA CYS A 31 -15.14 4.76 6.62
C CYS A 31 -15.75 6.14 6.91
N LEU A 32 -14.96 7.20 6.72
CA LEU A 32 -15.40 8.59 6.93
C LEU A 32 -16.46 9.01 5.90
N ASP A 33 -16.32 8.59 4.65
CA ASP A 33 -17.28 8.85 3.58
C ASP A 33 -18.65 8.19 3.85
N GLN A 34 -18.67 7.03 4.53
CA GLN A 34 -19.90 6.36 4.97
C GLN A 34 -20.48 6.94 6.28
N GLY A 35 -19.89 8.04 6.80
CA GLY A 35 -20.33 8.67 8.06
C GLY A 35 -20.00 7.86 9.32
N GLY A 36 -19.09 6.89 9.21
CA GLY A 36 -18.61 6.10 10.33
C GLY A 36 -17.46 6.78 11.09
N SER A 37 -17.12 6.21 12.24
CA SER A 37 -15.89 6.51 12.96
C SER A 37 -14.94 5.32 12.87
N PHE A 38 -13.68 5.57 12.50
CA PHE A 38 -12.68 4.52 12.44
C PHE A 38 -12.08 4.29 13.82
N ASP A 39 -12.25 3.08 14.34
CA ASP A 39 -11.63 2.67 15.60
C ASP A 39 -10.25 2.07 15.32
N TYR A 40 -9.21 2.86 15.62
CA TYR A 40 -7.81 2.45 15.45
C TYR A 40 -7.39 1.30 16.39
N THR A 41 -8.15 1.03 17.46
CA THR A 41 -7.83 -0.07 18.39
C THR A 41 -8.27 -1.43 17.84
N THR A 42 -9.42 -1.46 17.17
CA THR A 42 -9.98 -2.68 16.58
C THR A 42 -9.75 -2.78 15.07
N ALA A 43 -9.20 -1.73 14.45
CA ALA A 43 -8.99 -1.58 13.01
C ALA A 43 -10.28 -1.79 12.21
N LYS A 44 -11.40 -1.31 12.74
CA LYS A 44 -12.74 -1.47 12.15
C LYS A 44 -13.41 -0.12 11.97
N CYS A 45 -14.21 -0.04 10.90
CA CYS A 45 -15.14 1.07 10.72
C CYS A 45 -16.42 0.79 11.50
N LEU A 46 -16.78 1.70 12.41
CA LEU A 46 -18.02 1.68 13.17
C LEU A 46 -18.97 2.73 12.61
N LEU A 47 -20.08 2.30 12.03
CA LEU A 47 -21.14 3.23 11.62
C LEU A 47 -21.91 3.76 12.84
N GLU A 48 -22.61 4.90 12.67
CA GLU A 48 -23.47 5.50 13.71
C GLU A 48 -24.52 4.52 14.30
N ASN A 49 -24.89 3.49 13.55
CA ASN A 49 -25.82 2.43 13.97
C ASN A 49 -25.15 1.28 14.76
N GLY A 50 -23.84 1.35 15.04
CA GLY A 50 -23.07 0.33 15.75
C GLY A 50 -22.72 -0.92 14.93
N GLN A 51 -22.96 -0.90 13.62
CA GLN A 51 -22.60 -2.00 12.73
C GLN A 51 -21.16 -1.86 12.21
N VAL A 52 -20.48 -2.99 12.08
CA VAL A 52 -19.16 -3.08 11.46
C VAL A 52 -19.36 -3.06 9.95
N TYR A 53 -18.80 -2.04 9.29
CA TYR A 53 -18.85 -1.92 7.84
C TYR A 53 -17.65 -2.63 7.20
N ASP A 54 -17.93 -3.69 6.43
CA ASP A 54 -16.95 -4.31 5.56
C ASP A 54 -17.06 -3.67 4.17
N SER A 55 -16.05 -2.88 3.81
CA SER A 55 -15.97 -2.16 2.54
C SER A 55 -16.03 -3.10 1.35
N ASN A 56 -17.04 -2.93 0.48
CA ASN A 56 -17.21 -3.73 -0.74
C ASN A 56 -16.27 -3.30 -1.90
N ILE A 57 -15.22 -2.54 -1.60
CA ILE A 57 -14.29 -1.95 -2.60
C ILE A 57 -13.10 -2.88 -2.89
N ALA A 58 -13.14 -4.12 -2.40
CA ALA A 58 -12.04 -5.08 -2.46
C ALA A 58 -11.41 -5.24 -3.86
N THR A 59 -12.22 -5.29 -4.92
CA THR A 59 -11.75 -5.46 -6.30
C THR A 59 -11.03 -4.23 -6.86
N LEU A 60 -11.56 -3.02 -6.63
CA LEU A 60 -10.93 -1.78 -7.11
C LEU A 60 -9.61 -1.53 -6.36
N VAL A 61 -9.62 -1.80 -5.06
CA VAL A 61 -8.46 -1.71 -4.18
C VAL A 61 -7.33 -2.66 -4.62
N LEU A 62 -7.67 -3.90 -5.00
CA LEU A 62 -6.71 -4.88 -5.53
C LEU A 62 -5.99 -4.40 -6.80
N VAL A 63 -6.73 -3.83 -7.76
CA VAL A 63 -6.16 -3.29 -8.99
C VAL A 63 -5.20 -2.13 -8.67
N LEU A 64 -5.60 -1.26 -7.76
CA LEU A 64 -4.81 -0.10 -7.34
C LEU A 64 -3.49 -0.54 -6.66
N TYR A 65 -3.52 -1.59 -5.83
CA TYR A 65 -2.32 -2.16 -5.23
C TYR A 65 -1.38 -2.79 -6.24
N PHE A 66 -1.91 -3.43 -7.28
CA PHE A 66 -1.07 -3.99 -8.33
C PHE A 66 -0.32 -2.88 -9.07
N VAL A 67 -1.02 -1.82 -9.47
CA VAL A 67 -0.41 -0.68 -10.18
C VAL A 67 0.62 0.05 -9.31
N VAL A 68 0.29 0.31 -8.03
CA VAL A 68 1.20 0.97 -7.09
C VAL A 68 2.41 0.09 -6.78
N GLY A 69 2.20 -1.22 -6.55
CA GLY A 69 3.28 -2.15 -6.27
C GLY A 69 4.32 -2.21 -7.38
N PHE A 70 3.86 -2.36 -8.64
CA PHE A 70 4.75 -2.38 -9.80
C PHE A 70 5.46 -1.05 -10.04
N SER A 71 4.73 0.06 -9.97
CA SER A 71 5.30 1.40 -10.22
C SER A 71 6.35 1.77 -9.16
N VAL A 72 6.03 1.62 -7.87
CA VAL A 72 6.94 1.93 -6.77
C VAL A 72 8.18 1.04 -6.80
N SER A 73 8.00 -0.28 -6.97
CA SER A 73 9.14 -1.21 -7.03
C SER A 73 10.06 -0.92 -8.21
N PHE A 74 9.51 -0.58 -9.37
CA PHE A 74 10.28 -0.21 -10.56
C PHE A 74 11.04 1.10 -10.36
N ILE A 75 10.39 2.13 -9.81
CA ILE A 75 11.00 3.44 -9.55
C ILE A 75 12.14 3.29 -8.53
N VAL A 76 11.87 2.68 -7.37
CA VAL A 76 12.86 2.52 -6.30
C VAL A 76 14.05 1.68 -6.77
N SER A 77 13.80 0.57 -7.47
CA SER A 77 14.88 -0.24 -8.04
C SER A 77 15.73 0.55 -9.05
N SER A 78 15.09 1.38 -9.87
CA SER A 78 15.78 2.22 -10.85
C SER A 78 16.59 3.34 -10.19
N VAL A 79 16.05 3.99 -9.17
CA VAL A 79 16.72 5.03 -8.39
C VAL A 79 17.94 4.46 -7.68
N ILE A 80 17.80 3.33 -6.97
CA ILE A 80 18.93 2.69 -6.28
C ILE A 80 20.03 2.31 -7.27
N ARG A 81 19.68 1.69 -8.41
CA ARG A 81 20.67 1.36 -9.45
C ARG A 81 21.40 2.60 -9.98
N LYS A 82 20.67 3.72 -10.17
CA LYS A 82 21.22 4.99 -10.64
C LYS A 82 22.16 5.63 -9.62
N PHE A 83 21.77 5.66 -8.34
CA PHE A 83 22.59 6.21 -7.25
C PHE A 83 23.87 5.40 -7.00
N PHE A 84 23.77 4.07 -7.03
CA PHE A 84 24.93 3.19 -6.81
C PHE A 84 25.75 2.92 -8.08
N LYS A 85 25.45 3.59 -9.21
CA LYS A 85 26.07 3.36 -10.53
C LYS A 85 26.17 1.87 -10.90
N ILE A 86 25.16 1.08 -10.51
CA ILE A 86 25.14 -0.36 -10.78
C ILE A 86 24.82 -0.52 -12.28
N LYS A 87 25.85 -0.84 -13.08
CA LYS A 87 25.68 -1.12 -14.51
C LYS A 87 24.75 -2.33 -14.69
N LYS A 88 23.90 -2.21 -15.71
CA LYS A 88 22.82 -3.14 -16.07
C LYS A 88 23.34 -4.56 -16.27
#